data_AF-A0A432TMN6-F1
#
_entry.id   AF-A0A432TMN6-F1
#
_cell.length_a   1.000
_cell.length_b   1.000
_cell.length_c   1.000
_cell.angle_alpha   90.00
_cell.angle_beta   90.00
_cell.angle_gamma   90.00
#
_symmetry.space_group_name_H-M   'P 1'
#
loop_
_entity.id
_entity.type
_entity.pdbx_description
1 polymer ?
#
loop_
_entity_poly.entity_id
_entity_poly.type
_entity_poly.pdbx_seq_one_letter_code
_entity_poly.pdbx_strand_id
1 'polypeptide(L)'
;MVEITLLLLLGAFSGFIAGLLGLGGGLIMVPALLYLLAGSTDQTVLMHTAVGTALAAIVFTSISSVRAHHQHSAIHWNNFKKLTPTILLGAFSGAMLTKVMSFDFMRLFFALFEFSVAVIMYFELSSAAHVDSLKKWVWQITGYIIGLVSAVVGIGGGTMTIPFLTYNN
;
A
#
# COMPACT_ATOMS: atom_id res chain seq x y z
N MET A 1 10.62 -6.24 26.68
CA MET A 1 11.51 -7.22 26.02
C MET A 1 10.74 -8.05 25.01
N VAL A 2 9.72 -8.81 25.43
CA VAL A 2 8.91 -9.69 24.53
C VAL A 2 8.24 -8.93 23.39
N GLU A 3 7.67 -7.75 23.64
CA GLU A 3 7.01 -6.92 22.63
C GLU A 3 7.95 -6.47 21.50
N ILE A 4 9.19 -6.09 21.84
CA ILE A 4 10.19 -5.67 20.85
C ILE A 4 10.57 -6.85 19.95
N THR A 5 10.75 -8.04 20.53
CA THR A 5 11.01 -9.26 19.76
C THR A 5 9.86 -9.57 18.80
N LEU A 6 8.60 -9.45 19.25
CA LEU A 6 7.43 -9.67 18.41
C LEU A 6 7.36 -8.66 17.24
N LEU A 7 7.62 -7.38 17.50
CA LEU A 7 7.64 -6.34 16.46
C LEU A 7 8.77 -6.56 15.45
N LEU A 8 9.95 -6.99 15.89
CA LEU A 8 11.06 -7.34 15.01
C LEU A 8 10.74 -8.54 14.13
N LEU A 9 10.15 -9.61 14.70
CA LEU A 9 9.72 -10.78 13.95
C LEU A 9 8.61 -10.44 12.95
N LEU A 10 7.63 -9.63 13.37
CA LEU A 10 6.55 -9.16 12.51
C LEU A 10 7.10 -8.35 11.34
N GLY A 11 8.02 -7.41 11.60
CA GLY A 11 8.65 -6.60 10.55
C GLY A 11 9.47 -7.44 9.58
N ALA A 12 10.25 -8.41 10.09
CA ALA A 12 11.04 -9.32 9.26
C ALA A 12 10.15 -10.21 8.39
N PHE A 13 9.11 -10.82 8.97
CA PHE A 13 8.17 -11.69 8.26
C PHE A 13 7.36 -10.92 7.23
N SER A 14 6.76 -9.78 7.63
CA SER A 14 6.01 -8.93 6.71
C SER A 14 6.90 -8.40 5.59
N GLY A 15 8.12 -7.96 5.90
CA GLY A 15 9.09 -7.50 4.89
C GLY A 15 9.47 -8.59 3.89
N PHE A 16 9.64 -9.83 4.36
CA PHE A 16 9.90 -10.98 3.50
C PHE A 16 8.72 -11.27 2.56
N ILE A 17 7.50 -11.35 3.08
CA ILE A 17 6.29 -11.56 2.27
C ILE A 17 6.06 -10.39 1.30
N ALA A 18 6.29 -9.16 1.73
CA ALA A 18 6.19 -7.97 0.89
C ALA A 18 7.19 -8.02 -0.28
N GLY A 19 8.40 -8.52 -0.04
CA GLY A 19 9.40 -8.73 -1.07
C GLY A 19 9.03 -9.82 -2.07
N LEU A 20 8.44 -10.93 -1.60
CA LEU A 20 8.00 -12.04 -2.46
C LEU A 20 6.78 -11.69 -3.32
N LEU A 21 5.77 -11.05 -2.73
CA LEU A 21 4.49 -10.76 -3.39
C LEU A 21 4.49 -9.41 -4.11
N GLY A 22 5.40 -8.49 -3.76
CA GLY A 22 5.44 -7.13 -4.31
C GLY A 22 4.31 -6.21 -3.84
N LEU A 23 3.39 -6.67 -2.99
CA LEU A 23 2.16 -5.95 -2.60
C LEU A 23 2.40 -4.84 -1.55
N GLY A 24 3.57 -4.83 -0.90
CA GLY A 24 3.87 -3.98 0.25
C GLY A 24 3.38 -4.59 1.57
N GLY A 25 4.18 -4.51 2.63
CA GLY A 25 3.98 -5.30 3.86
C GLY A 25 2.76 -4.93 4.70
N GLY A 26 2.00 -3.92 4.31
CA GLY A 26 0.86 -3.42 5.08
C GLY A 26 -0.25 -4.46 5.25
N LEU A 27 -0.44 -5.37 4.28
CA LEU A 27 -1.44 -6.47 4.35
C LEU A 27 -1.31 -7.27 5.64
N ILE A 28 -0.07 -7.50 6.07
CA ILE A 28 0.24 -8.23 7.30
C ILE A 28 0.42 -7.25 8.47
N MET A 29 1.10 -6.12 8.24
CA MET A 29 1.45 -5.18 9.32
C MET A 29 0.23 -4.53 9.95
N VAL A 30 -0.73 -4.04 9.17
CA VAL A 30 -1.89 -3.31 9.69
C VAL A 30 -2.74 -4.17 10.63
N PRO A 31 -3.22 -5.38 10.25
CA PRO A 31 -4.00 -6.22 11.17
C PRO A 31 -3.18 -6.70 12.37
N ALA A 32 -1.90 -7.00 12.19
CA ALA A 32 -1.04 -7.39 13.31
C ALA A 32 -0.83 -6.24 14.31
N LEU A 33 -0.62 -5.01 13.83
CA LEU A 33 -0.52 -3.82 14.67
C LEU A 33 -1.85 -3.51 15.36
N LEU A 34 -2.99 -3.67 14.69
CA LEU A 34 -4.30 -3.54 15.34
C LEU A 34 -4.44 -4.50 16.51
N TYR A 35 -4.03 -5.76 16.34
CA TYR A 35 -4.11 -6.76 17.41
C TYR A 35 -3.15 -6.44 18.56
N LEU A 36 -1.91 -6.05 18.25
CA LEU A 36 -0.91 -5.72 19.27
C LEU A 36 -1.24 -4.43 20.05
N LEU A 37 -1.82 -3.43 19.38
CA LEU A 37 -2.11 -2.13 19.98
C LEU A 37 -3.50 -2.04 20.63
N ALA A 38 -4.41 -2.98 20.36
CA ALA A 38 -5.79 -2.92 20.86
C ALA A 38 -5.92 -2.81 22.38
N GLY A 39 -4.95 -3.34 23.15
CA GLY A 39 -4.95 -3.26 24.62
C GLY A 39 -4.28 -2.01 25.20
N SER A 40 -3.47 -1.29 24.41
CA SER A 40 -2.62 -0.19 24.88
C SER A 40 -2.99 1.17 24.29
N THR A 41 -3.86 1.19 23.27
CA THR A 41 -4.18 2.38 22.49
C THR A 41 -5.68 2.56 22.40
N ASP A 42 -6.14 3.80 22.57
CA ASP A 42 -7.55 4.16 22.43
C ASP A 42 -8.05 3.81 21.02
N GLN A 43 -9.24 3.22 20.94
CA GLN A 43 -9.89 2.81 19.69
C GLN A 43 -10.05 3.97 18.71
N THR A 44 -10.20 5.20 19.22
CA THR A 44 -10.31 6.42 18.39
C THR A 44 -9.08 6.67 17.51
N VAL A 45 -7.89 6.30 17.97
CA VAL A 45 -6.62 6.51 17.24
C VAL A 45 -5.97 5.21 16.76
N LEU A 46 -6.44 4.05 17.25
CA LEU A 46 -5.88 2.74 16.99
C LEU A 46 -5.65 2.46 15.49
N MET A 47 -6.66 2.70 14.65
CA MET A 47 -6.55 2.47 13.20
C MET A 47 -5.56 3.43 12.54
N HIS A 48 -5.57 4.71 12.93
CA HIS A 48 -4.62 5.69 12.41
C HIS A 48 -3.17 5.34 12.79
N THR A 49 -2.95 4.91 14.03
CA THR A 49 -1.62 4.49 14.51
C THR A 49 -1.16 3.25 13.76
N ALA A 50 -2.00 2.22 13.63
CA ALA A 50 -1.63 1.00 12.90
C ALA A 50 -1.27 1.28 11.43
N VAL A 51 -2.12 2.03 10.71
CA VAL A 51 -1.89 2.40 9.30
C VAL A 51 -0.65 3.29 9.15
N GLY A 52 -0.51 4.31 10.00
CA GLY A 52 0.63 5.22 9.96
C GLY A 52 1.96 4.51 10.25
N THR A 53 2.01 3.65 11.26
CA THR A 53 3.19 2.85 11.59
C THR A 53 3.53 1.86 10.48
N ALA A 54 2.54 1.20 9.87
CA ALA A 54 2.77 0.32 8.73
C ALA A 54 3.35 1.10 7.53
N LEU A 55 2.79 2.26 7.18
CA LEU A 55 3.31 3.12 6.12
C LEU A 55 4.76 3.57 6.39
N ALA A 56 5.07 3.94 7.63
CA ALA A 56 6.43 4.31 8.02
C ALA A 56 7.41 3.15 7.82
N ALA A 57 7.02 1.92 8.19
CA ALA A 57 7.84 0.73 7.94
C ALA A 57 8.01 0.43 6.44
N ILE A 58 6.97 0.65 5.63
CA ILE A 58 6.97 0.41 4.18
C ILE A 58 7.96 1.32 3.45
N VAL A 59 8.32 2.49 3.99
CA VAL A 59 9.34 3.37 3.39
C VAL A 59 10.68 2.63 3.25
N PHE A 60 11.11 1.92 4.29
CA PHE A 60 12.37 1.17 4.29
C PHE A 60 12.34 0.01 3.30
N THR A 61 11.25 -0.75 3.28
CA THR A 61 11.10 -1.87 2.33
C THR A 61 11.05 -1.36 0.89
N SER A 62 10.37 -0.23 0.65
CA SER A 62 10.25 0.37 -0.69
C SER A 62 11.60 0.85 -1.22
N ILE A 63 12.44 1.46 -0.37
CA ILE A 63 13.81 1.84 -0.75
C ILE A 63 14.63 0.60 -1.15
N SER A 64 14.53 -0.47 -0.36
CA SER A 64 15.20 -1.74 -0.67
C SER A 64 14.72 -2.33 -2.01
N SER A 65 13.41 -2.34 -2.23
CA SER A 65 12.79 -2.85 -3.46
C SER A 65 13.18 -2.03 -4.69
N VAL A 66 13.15 -0.69 -4.62
CA VAL A 66 13.56 0.19 -5.72
C VAL A 66 15.03 -0.04 -6.05
N ARG A 67 15.91 -0.19 -5.05
CA ARG A 67 17.33 -0.49 -5.28
C ARG A 67 17.52 -1.81 -6.03
N ALA A 68 16.83 -2.88 -5.59
CA ALA A 68 16.91 -4.19 -6.24
C ALA A 68 16.39 -4.13 -7.69
N HIS A 69 15.22 -3.55 -7.93
CA HIS A 69 14.65 -3.44 -9.27
C HIS A 69 15.50 -2.55 -10.21
N HIS A 70 16.14 -1.51 -9.66
CA HIS A 70 17.04 -0.66 -10.43
C HIS A 70 18.29 -1.41 -10.89
N GLN A 71 18.87 -2.25 -10.04
CA GLN A 71 20.03 -3.08 -10.36
C GLN A 71 19.74 -4.07 -11.50
N HIS A 72 18.49 -4.51 -11.64
CA HIS A 72 18.03 -5.38 -12.73
C HIS A 72 17.50 -4.61 -13.96
N SER A 73 17.68 -3.28 -14.01
CA SER A 73 17.15 -2.42 -15.10
C SER A 73 15.63 -2.57 -15.35
N ALA A 74 14.88 -3.00 -14.35
CA ALA A 74 13.44 -3.29 -14.46
C ALA A 74 12.54 -2.05 -14.27
N ILE A 75 13.13 -0.86 -14.07
CA ILE A 75 12.39 0.37 -13.74
C ILE A 75 12.24 1.26 -14.98
N HIS A 76 10.99 1.46 -15.40
CA HIS A 76 10.61 2.43 -16.43
C HIS A 76 10.51 3.84 -15.82
N TRP A 77 11.64 4.55 -15.75
CA TRP A 77 11.75 5.88 -15.13
C TRP A 77 10.81 6.94 -15.70
N ASN A 78 10.41 6.81 -16.97
CA ASN A 78 9.44 7.71 -17.59
C ASN A 78 8.05 7.56 -16.94
N ASN A 79 7.61 6.33 -16.71
CA ASN A 79 6.32 6.03 -16.08
C ASN A 79 6.33 6.42 -14.60
N PHE A 80 7.45 6.17 -13.90
CA PHE A 80 7.67 6.65 -12.53
C PHE A 80 7.47 8.16 -12.41
N LYS A 81 8.15 8.97 -13.25
CA LYS A 81 8.04 10.44 -13.20
C LYS A 81 6.63 10.96 -13.49
N LYS A 82 5.83 10.22 -14.27
CA LYS A 82 4.43 10.58 -14.57
C LYS A 82 3.50 10.33 -13.38
N LEU A 83 3.66 9.22 -12.67
CA LEU A 83 2.78 8.81 -11.56
C LEU A 83 3.15 9.44 -10.23
N THR A 84 4.44 9.55 -9.92
CA THR A 84 4.92 9.97 -8.60
C THR A 84 4.29 11.29 -8.11
N PRO A 85 4.20 12.37 -8.90
CA PRO A 85 3.63 13.63 -8.43
C PRO A 85 2.16 13.50 -8.01
N THR A 86 1.35 12.77 -8.79
CA THR A 86 -0.08 12.62 -8.48
C THR A 86 -0.32 11.62 -7.37
N ILE A 87 0.49 10.57 -7.25
CA ILE A 87 0.48 9.67 -6.09
C ILE A 87 0.81 10.44 -4.82
N LEU A 88 1.84 11.28 -4.82
CA LEU A 88 2.19 12.10 -3.65
C LEU A 88 1.07 13.07 -3.27
N LEU A 89 0.45 13.73 -4.25
CA LEU A 89 -0.69 14.60 -4.02
C LEU A 89 -1.90 13.84 -3.47
N GLY A 90 -2.21 12.67 -4.04
CA GLY A 90 -3.29 11.80 -3.57
C GLY A 90 -3.03 11.27 -2.16
N ALA A 91 -1.81 10.85 -1.86
CA ALA A 91 -1.43 10.38 -0.53
C ALA A 91 -1.53 11.50 0.51
N PHE A 92 -1.11 12.71 0.16
CA PHE A 92 -1.23 13.88 1.03
C PHE A 92 -2.70 14.23 1.30
N SER A 93 -3.54 14.30 0.26
CA SER A 93 -4.97 14.59 0.43
C SER A 93 -5.69 13.46 1.18
N GLY A 94 -5.35 12.21 0.90
CA GLY A 94 -5.84 11.04 1.62
C GLY A 94 -5.48 11.06 3.10
N ALA A 95 -4.23 11.40 3.44
CA ALA A 95 -3.79 11.54 4.83
C ALA A 95 -4.46 12.70 5.59
N MET A 96 -4.92 13.74 4.89
CA MET A 96 -5.78 14.77 5.49
C MET A 96 -7.21 14.27 5.68
N LEU A 97 -7.74 13.51 4.71
CA LEU A 97 -9.08 12.95 4.77
C LEU A 97 -9.22 11.92 5.91
N THR A 98 -8.19 11.11 6.17
CA THR A 98 -8.24 10.12 7.26
C THR A 98 -8.47 10.76 8.63
N LYS A 99 -8.03 12.00 8.86
CA LYS A 99 -8.19 12.70 10.16
C LYS A 99 -9.65 12.90 10.57
N VAL A 100 -10.57 12.89 9.62
CA VAL A 100 -12.02 13.05 9.86
C VAL A 100 -12.78 11.73 9.71
N MET A 101 -12.09 10.64 9.40
CA MET A 101 -12.71 9.32 9.28
C MET A 101 -12.83 8.64 10.65
N SER A 102 -13.95 7.98 10.89
CA SER A 102 -14.11 7.17 12.10
C SER A 102 -13.30 5.87 12.02
N PHE A 103 -12.98 5.31 13.19
CA PHE A 103 -12.36 3.99 13.32
C PHE A 103 -13.13 2.92 12.53
N ASP A 104 -14.46 2.86 12.69
CA ASP A 104 -15.29 1.83 12.05
C ASP A 104 -15.28 1.95 10.53
N PHE A 105 -15.32 3.17 9.99
CA PHE A 105 -15.24 3.39 8.56
C PHE A 105 -13.91 2.90 7.99
N MET A 106 -12.79 3.29 8.59
CA MET A 106 -11.47 2.85 8.12
C MET A 106 -11.27 1.35 8.26
N ARG A 107 -11.73 0.77 9.37
CA ARG A 107 -11.67 -0.69 9.60
C ARG A 107 -12.47 -1.45 8.55
N LEU A 108 -13.70 -1.03 8.27
CA LEU A 108 -14.56 -1.69 7.28
C LEU A 108 -14.01 -1.49 5.87
N PHE A 109 -13.58 -0.28 5.54
CA PHE A 109 -12.98 0.02 4.24
C PHE A 109 -11.72 -0.81 3.99
N PHE A 110 -10.82 -0.89 4.97
CA PHE A 110 -9.64 -1.74 4.94
C PHE A 110 -10.02 -3.22 4.71
N ALA A 111 -10.97 -3.75 5.49
CA ALA A 111 -11.38 -5.14 5.37
C ALA A 111 -11.98 -5.47 4.00
N LEU A 112 -12.84 -4.60 3.46
CA LEU A 112 -13.44 -4.79 2.13
C LEU A 112 -12.41 -4.66 1.02
N PHE A 113 -11.47 -3.71 1.14
CA PHE A 113 -10.39 -3.54 0.18
C PHE A 113 -9.49 -4.78 0.14
N GLU A 114 -9.03 -5.26 1.30
CA GLU A 114 -8.19 -6.45 1.38
C GLU A 114 -8.91 -7.72 0.93
N PHE A 115 -10.20 -7.85 1.26
CA PHE A 115 -11.01 -8.94 0.73
C PHE A 115 -11.08 -8.90 -0.80
N SER A 116 -11.23 -7.71 -1.39
CA SER A 116 -11.23 -7.54 -2.84
C SER A 116 -9.89 -7.92 -3.47
N VAL A 117 -8.77 -7.52 -2.86
CA VAL A 117 -7.42 -7.92 -3.29
C VAL A 117 -7.26 -9.44 -3.23
N ALA A 118 -7.70 -10.07 -2.13
CA ALA A 118 -7.64 -11.52 -1.97
C ALA A 118 -8.45 -12.25 -3.05
N VAL A 119 -9.66 -11.77 -3.37
CA VAL A 119 -10.49 -12.31 -4.46
C VAL A 119 -9.80 -12.16 -5.81
N ILE A 120 -9.26 -10.98 -6.13
CA ILE A 120 -8.55 -10.73 -7.40
C ILE A 120 -7.36 -11.68 -7.55
N MET A 121 -6.58 -11.88 -6.48
CA MET A 121 -5.44 -12.80 -6.48
C MET A 121 -5.87 -14.26 -6.59
N TYR A 122 -6.92 -14.67 -5.86
CA TYR A 122 -7.38 -16.07 -5.83
C TYR A 122 -7.96 -16.52 -7.17
N PHE A 123 -8.73 -15.65 -7.83
CA PHE A 123 -9.35 -15.95 -9.11
C PHE A 123 -8.48 -15.54 -10.31
N GLU A 124 -7.25 -15.08 -10.07
CA GLU A 124 -6.35 -14.54 -11.10
C GLU A 124 -7.08 -13.60 -12.06
N LEU A 125 -7.89 -12.69 -11.51
CA LEU A 125 -8.67 -11.70 -12.26
C LEU A 125 -7.74 -10.59 -12.79
N SER A 126 -6.76 -11.01 -13.58
CA SER A 126 -5.79 -10.19 -14.25
C SER A 126 -6.24 -10.04 -15.69
N SER A 127 -6.93 -8.93 -16.01
CA SER A 127 -7.48 -8.67 -17.35
C SER A 127 -6.34 -8.47 -18.34
N ALA A 128 -6.02 -9.50 -19.14
CA ALA A 128 -4.98 -9.53 -20.18
C ALA A 128 -5.13 -8.51 -21.33
N ALA A 129 -5.94 -7.46 -21.19
CA ALA A 129 -6.09 -6.40 -22.17
C ALA A 129 -5.01 -5.34 -21.99
N HIS A 130 -3.94 -5.45 -22.77
CA HIS A 130 -2.98 -4.37 -22.97
C HIS A 130 -3.71 -3.17 -23.59
N VAL A 131 -3.72 -2.03 -22.90
CA VAL A 131 -4.35 -0.81 -23.41
C VAL A 131 -3.25 0.08 -23.95
N ASP A 132 -3.08 0.05 -25.27
CA ASP A 132 -2.11 0.92 -25.94
C ASP A 132 -2.45 2.40 -25.70
N SER A 133 -1.47 3.14 -25.20
CA SER A 133 -1.43 4.62 -25.17
C SER A 133 -2.52 5.33 -24.35
N LEU A 134 -2.63 5.03 -23.05
CA LEU A 134 -3.44 5.85 -22.15
C LEU A 134 -3.06 7.35 -22.19
N LYS A 135 -4.09 8.21 -22.26
CA LYS A 135 -3.92 9.67 -22.20
C LYS A 135 -3.27 10.10 -20.87
N LYS A 136 -2.48 11.17 -20.90
CA LYS A 136 -1.78 11.72 -19.71
C LYS A 136 -2.71 11.97 -18.51
N TRP A 137 -3.94 12.42 -18.75
CA TRP A 137 -4.93 12.64 -17.68
C TRP A 137 -5.34 11.35 -16.96
N VAL A 138 -5.38 10.21 -17.66
CA VAL A 138 -5.69 8.91 -17.03
C VAL A 138 -4.58 8.53 -16.07
N TRP A 139 -3.32 8.65 -16.48
CA TRP A 139 -2.16 8.44 -15.61
C TRP A 139 -2.24 9.32 -14.35
N GLN A 140 -2.61 10.59 -14.52
CA GLN A 140 -2.71 11.53 -13.40
C GLN A 140 -3.84 11.17 -12.42
N ILE A 141 -5.04 10.89 -12.93
CA ILE A 141 -6.20 10.51 -12.11
C ILE A 141 -5.92 9.18 -11.39
N THR A 142 -5.40 8.18 -12.10
CA THR A 142 -5.07 6.88 -11.50
C THR A 142 -4.02 7.03 -10.42
N GLY A 143 -2.94 7.78 -10.67
CA GLY A 143 -1.94 8.05 -9.63
C GLY A 143 -2.54 8.74 -8.41
N TYR A 144 -3.41 9.72 -8.60
CA TYR A 144 -4.11 10.38 -7.49
C TYR A 144 -4.98 9.42 -6.68
N ILE A 145 -5.79 8.59 -7.34
CA ILE A 145 -6.64 7.58 -6.68
C ILE A 145 -5.79 6.57 -5.91
N ILE A 146 -4.72 6.06 -6.53
CA ILE A 146 -3.78 5.13 -5.87
C ILE A 146 -3.21 5.76 -4.60
N GLY A 147 -2.72 7.00 -4.68
CA GLY A 147 -2.20 7.72 -3.53
C GLY A 147 -3.25 7.89 -2.43
N LEU A 148 -4.45 8.32 -2.79
CA LEU A 148 -5.55 8.56 -1.86
C LEU A 148 -5.96 7.29 -1.12
N VAL A 149 -6.18 6.19 -1.86
CA VAL A 149 -6.54 4.89 -1.27
C VAL A 149 -5.39 4.34 -0.43
N SER A 150 -4.14 4.46 -0.90
CA SER A 150 -2.95 4.00 -0.15
C SER A 150 -2.83 4.67 1.22
N ALA A 151 -3.17 5.95 1.34
CA ALA A 151 -3.11 6.67 2.62
C ALA A 151 -4.19 6.20 3.60
N VAL A 152 -5.37 5.77 3.11
CA VAL A 152 -6.47 5.28 3.95
C VAL A 152 -6.24 3.85 4.41
N VAL A 153 -5.80 2.97 3.50
CA VAL A 153 -5.63 1.54 3.78
C VAL A 153 -4.25 1.24 4.38
N GLY A 154 -3.23 2.02 4.04
CA GLY A 154 -1.83 1.70 4.35
C GLY A 154 -1.21 0.68 3.40
N ILE A 155 -1.95 0.26 2.36
CA ILE A 155 -1.62 -0.78 1.38
C ILE A 155 -2.22 -0.32 0.06
N GLY A 156 -1.42 -0.03 -0.96
CA GLY A 156 -1.97 0.44 -2.23
C GLY A 156 -0.93 0.73 -3.30
N GLY A 157 0.28 1.11 -2.88
CA GLY A 157 1.40 1.31 -3.80
C GLY A 157 1.68 0.08 -4.65
N GLY A 158 1.93 -1.09 -4.04
CA GLY A 158 2.21 -2.33 -4.78
C GLY A 158 0.95 -2.93 -5.42
N THR A 159 -0.11 -3.12 -4.62
CA THR A 159 -1.34 -3.82 -5.04
C THR A 159 -2.06 -3.15 -6.22
N MET A 160 -2.04 -1.82 -6.33
CA MET A 160 -2.72 -1.09 -7.42
C MET A 160 -1.75 -0.62 -8.51
N THR A 161 -0.55 -0.16 -8.14
CA THR A 161 0.39 0.39 -9.13
C THR A 161 1.03 -0.70 -9.97
N ILE A 162 1.33 -1.87 -9.41
CA ILE A 162 1.97 -2.97 -10.17
C ILE A 162 1.06 -3.43 -11.30
N PRO A 163 -0.20 -3.84 -11.07
CA PRO A 163 -1.10 -4.22 -12.16
C PRO A 163 -1.26 -3.09 -13.17
N PHE A 164 -1.46 -1.84 -12.72
CA PHE A 164 -1.60 -0.70 -13.61
C PHE A 164 -0.38 -0.52 -14.54
N LEU A 165 0.83 -0.67 -14.02
CA LEU A 165 2.05 -0.59 -14.85
C LEU A 165 2.18 -1.80 -15.77
N THR A 166 1.88 -3.02 -15.32
CA THR A 166 1.95 -4.23 -16.15
C THR A 166 1.02 -4.17 -17.36
N TYR A 167 -0.15 -3.54 -17.25
CA TYR A 167 -1.09 -3.41 -18.38
C TYR A 167 -0.77 -2.28 -19.35
N ASN A 168 0.04 -1.30 -18.94
CA ASN A 168 0.23 -0.03 -19.65
C ASN A 168 1.70 0.31 -19.91
N ASN A 169 2.58 -0.69 -19.84
CA ASN A 169 4.02 -0.56 -20.09
C ASN A 169 4.45 -1.17 -21.42
#